data_AF-A0A176W876-F1
#
_entry.id   AF-A0A176W876-F1
#
_cell.length_a   1.000
_cell.length_b   1.000
_cell.length_c   1.000
_cell.angle_alpha   90.00
_cell.angle_beta   90.00
_cell.angle_gamma   90.00
#
_symmetry.space_group_name_H-M   'P 1'
#
loop_
_entity.id
_entity.type
_entity.pdbx_description
1 polymer ?
#
loop_
_entity_poly.entity_id
_entity_poly.type
_entity_poly.pdbx_seq_one_letter_code
_entity_poly.pdbx_strand_id
1 'polypeptide(L)'
;MAPSLDSDSTVLSIRSDFREGRFLRQSKSDPNRDDIRSSSMNDYTVSDFQHRYPKARLNPLAAQCHDISNGWIVSFGIDKELDPSVWQSCMAAKFCELMGYIYDDIEPKDFLWLCKFTTCLFAFDSKLDDGEWADRIDWSSDVILDMNLVLLWNDPDNERLLKGLKFILDTLMEIEASRKRAQLHTIHADLVHARNKFKSLLDVNLGAFMSGFRELWLEYIEDLPAECITRQAEAYQQYITGCLSEQELLGNHHKNTLVYIVFQEHNCQSYTQAGELVLELLHDRIAEMELAYERLRSAAAPVFHPAIDLYMKTCRDWIPGTHEFHITSSRYGLSNSSISDTGKSKKVEHIIKRQ
;
A
#
# COMPACT_ATOMS: atom_id res chain seq x y z
N MET A 1 3.58 16.54 -34.75
CA MET A 1 4.43 15.43 -34.29
C MET A 1 4.40 15.46 -32.78
N ALA A 2 3.63 14.54 -32.18
CA ALA A 2 3.42 14.48 -30.74
C ALA A 2 4.64 13.83 -30.08
N PRO A 3 5.18 14.38 -28.98
CA PRO A 3 6.21 13.69 -28.21
C PRO A 3 5.56 12.54 -27.44
N SER A 4 6.09 11.33 -27.66
CA SER A 4 5.74 10.12 -26.92
C SER A 4 6.21 10.27 -25.47
N LEU A 5 5.26 10.34 -24.55
CA LEU A 5 5.50 10.15 -23.13
C LEU A 5 5.64 8.65 -22.88
N ASP A 6 6.87 8.15 -22.99
CA ASP A 6 7.22 6.85 -22.43
C ASP A 6 6.91 6.88 -20.93
N SER A 7 5.95 6.05 -20.55
CA SER A 7 5.46 5.89 -19.19
C SER A 7 6.40 4.96 -18.43
N ASP A 8 7.52 5.50 -17.95
CA ASP A 8 8.31 4.85 -16.91
C ASP A 8 7.68 5.16 -15.55
N SER A 9 6.92 4.17 -15.08
CA SER A 9 6.27 4.12 -13.77
C SER A 9 7.28 4.41 -12.65
N THR A 10 6.93 5.38 -11.81
CA THR A 10 7.76 6.03 -10.78
C THR A 10 8.22 5.12 -9.63
N VAL A 11 7.83 3.83 -9.63
CA VAL A 11 8.35 2.80 -8.71
C VAL A 11 9.54 2.03 -9.32
N LEU A 12 9.72 2.07 -10.65
CA LEU A 12 10.87 1.46 -11.34
C LEU A 12 12.09 2.39 -11.48
N SER A 13 11.97 3.68 -11.13
CA SER A 13 13.08 4.64 -11.21
C SER A 13 14.20 4.37 -10.18
N ILE A 14 13.96 3.52 -9.17
CA ILE A 14 15.04 2.95 -8.34
C ILE A 14 16.03 2.13 -9.21
N ARG A 15 15.69 1.76 -10.44
CA ARG A 15 16.58 0.97 -11.31
C ARG A 15 17.48 1.77 -12.25
N SER A 16 17.18 3.06 -12.50
CA SER A 16 17.89 3.86 -13.51
C SER A 16 19.18 4.49 -12.96
N ASP A 17 19.10 5.24 -11.87
CA ASP A 17 20.25 5.97 -11.34
C ASP A 17 21.27 5.06 -10.64
N PHE A 18 20.80 3.90 -10.17
CA PHE A 18 21.63 2.86 -9.57
C PHE A 18 22.47 2.07 -10.59
N ARG A 19 22.05 2.03 -11.87
CA ARG A 19 22.82 1.40 -12.96
C ARG A 19 24.11 2.14 -13.30
N GLU A 20 24.23 3.42 -12.95
CA GLU A 20 25.43 4.20 -13.29
C GLU A 20 26.62 3.95 -12.36
N GLY A 21 26.50 3.08 -11.35
CA GLY A 21 27.66 2.43 -10.71
C GLY A 21 28.70 3.38 -10.11
N ARG A 22 28.32 4.59 -9.68
CA ARG A 22 29.25 5.61 -9.18
C ARG A 22 29.72 5.40 -7.73
N PHE A 23 29.47 4.24 -7.14
CA PHE A 23 30.05 3.84 -5.84
C PHE A 23 30.79 2.50 -5.95
N LEU A 24 31.94 2.52 -6.62
CA LEU A 24 32.93 1.44 -6.54
C LEU A 24 33.83 1.66 -5.32
N ARG A 25 33.64 0.85 -4.27
CA ARG A 25 34.74 0.51 -3.36
C ARG A 25 34.89 -1.00 -3.24
N GLN A 26 36.14 -1.42 -3.35
CA GLN A 26 36.59 -2.80 -3.52
C GLN A 26 36.17 -3.70 -2.37
N SER A 27 35.42 -4.75 -2.71
CA SER A 27 35.16 -5.91 -1.87
C SER A 27 36.47 -6.68 -1.63
N LYS A 28 36.77 -6.94 -0.34
CA LYS A 28 37.49 -8.15 0.06
C LYS A 28 36.47 -9.04 0.76
N SER A 29 36.30 -10.23 0.19
CA SER A 29 35.46 -11.32 0.67
C SER A 29 35.70 -11.61 2.16
N ASP A 30 34.65 -11.54 2.97
CA ASP A 30 34.67 -12.08 4.34
C ASP A 30 33.67 -13.25 4.45
N PRO A 31 34.08 -14.46 4.88
CA PRO A 31 33.23 -15.66 4.85
C PRO A 31 32.17 -15.73 5.96
N ASN A 32 32.09 -14.75 6.87
CA ASN A 32 31.25 -14.79 8.06
C ASN A 32 29.92 -14.02 7.90
N ARG A 33 29.23 -14.20 6.77
CA ARG A 33 27.98 -13.47 6.47
C ARG A 33 26.73 -14.07 7.13
N ASP A 34 26.83 -15.28 7.68
CA ASP A 34 25.67 -16.01 8.22
C ASP A 34 25.45 -15.88 9.74
N ASP A 35 26.46 -15.40 10.50
CA ASP A 35 26.37 -15.30 11.97
C ASP A 35 25.77 -13.98 12.50
N ILE A 36 25.52 -12.99 11.63
CA ILE A 36 24.86 -11.72 11.99
C ILE A 36 23.35 -11.83 11.78
N ARG A 37 22.71 -12.91 12.26
CA ARG A 37 21.27 -13.16 11.98
C ARG A 37 20.31 -13.01 13.15
N SER A 38 20.77 -12.73 14.37
CA SER A 38 19.86 -12.58 15.50
C SER A 38 20.14 -11.40 16.43
N SER A 39 21.33 -10.79 16.37
CA SER A 39 21.72 -9.71 17.30
C SER A 39 21.53 -8.29 16.73
N SER A 40 21.54 -8.09 15.41
CA SER A 40 21.57 -6.75 14.82
C SER A 40 20.20 -6.15 14.45
N MET A 41 19.11 -6.92 14.49
CA MET A 41 17.76 -6.36 14.26
C MET A 41 17.25 -5.57 15.46
N ASN A 42 17.75 -5.86 16.67
CA ASN A 42 17.26 -5.22 17.90
C ASN A 42 17.93 -3.87 18.19
N ASP A 43 19.05 -3.55 17.54
CA ASP A 43 19.76 -2.26 17.67
C ASP A 43 19.63 -1.40 16.39
N TYR A 44 18.48 -1.49 15.70
CA TYR A 44 18.17 -0.64 14.55
C TYR A 44 17.77 0.76 15.03
N THR A 45 18.73 1.67 15.08
CA THR A 45 18.48 3.10 15.27
C THR A 45 18.67 3.81 13.95
N VAL A 46 17.65 4.52 13.49
CA VAL A 46 17.71 5.41 12.33
C VAL A 46 17.27 6.78 12.80
N SER A 47 17.92 7.82 12.28
CA SER A 47 17.56 9.19 12.60
C SER A 47 16.10 9.46 12.27
N ASP A 48 15.42 10.27 13.09
CA ASP A 48 14.06 10.69 12.76
C ASP A 48 14.05 11.38 11.40
N PHE A 49 13.08 11.01 10.56
CA PHE A 49 12.92 11.64 9.26
C PHE A 49 12.58 13.13 9.43
N GLN A 50 13.46 14.00 8.93
CA GLN A 50 13.24 15.44 8.95
C GLN A 50 12.73 15.89 7.58
N HIS A 51 11.70 16.71 7.53
CA HIS A 51 11.22 17.30 6.27
C HIS A 51 10.96 18.79 6.42
N ARG A 52 11.00 19.50 5.30
CA ARG A 52 10.85 20.97 5.27
C ARG A 52 9.42 21.48 5.40
N TYR A 53 8.43 20.59 5.34
CA TYR A 53 7.02 20.96 5.37
C TYR A 53 6.51 21.22 6.78
N PRO A 54 5.50 22.11 6.95
CA PRO A 54 4.87 22.34 8.23
C PRO A 54 4.36 21.05 8.87
N LYS A 55 4.35 21.00 10.20
CA LYS A 55 3.77 19.87 10.92
C LYS A 55 2.28 19.74 10.57
N ALA A 56 1.87 18.53 10.20
CA ALA A 56 0.48 18.22 9.91
C ALA A 56 -0.41 18.46 11.13
N ARG A 57 -1.62 18.94 10.87
CA ARG A 57 -2.66 19.12 11.90
C ARG A 57 -3.81 18.20 11.56
N LEU A 58 -4.33 17.53 12.59
CA LEU A 58 -5.47 16.64 12.39
C LEU A 58 -6.72 17.45 12.05
N ASN A 59 -7.35 17.13 10.92
CA ASN A 59 -8.64 17.68 10.53
C ASN A 59 -9.68 17.43 11.64
N PRO A 60 -10.43 18.45 12.10
CA PRO A 60 -11.42 18.30 13.17
C PRO A 60 -12.55 17.32 12.85
N LEU A 61 -12.79 17.01 11.57
CA LEU A 61 -13.78 16.03 11.14
C LEU A 61 -13.32 14.58 11.31
N ALA A 62 -12.02 14.32 11.52
CA ALA A 62 -11.46 12.98 11.53
C ALA A 62 -12.14 12.04 12.54
N ALA A 63 -12.44 12.54 13.75
CA ALA A 63 -13.12 11.75 14.78
C ALA A 63 -14.55 11.36 14.37
N GLN A 64 -15.32 12.32 13.83
CA GLN A 64 -16.68 12.06 13.36
C GLN A 64 -16.67 11.11 12.15
N CYS A 65 -15.77 11.32 11.19
CA CYS A 65 -15.65 10.50 10.01
C CYS A 65 -15.15 9.08 10.34
N HIS A 66 -14.36 8.91 11.41
CA HIS A 66 -13.98 7.59 11.92
C HIS A 66 -15.23 6.79 12.34
N ASP A 67 -16.08 7.37 13.19
CA ASP A 67 -17.30 6.68 13.64
C ASP A 67 -18.24 6.33 12.47
N ILE A 68 -18.42 7.26 11.53
CA ILE A 68 -19.27 7.03 10.34
C ILE A 68 -18.66 5.94 9.45
N SER A 69 -17.35 5.97 9.21
CA SER A 69 -16.67 4.99 8.35
C SER A 69 -16.75 3.59 8.96
N ASN A 70 -16.56 3.47 10.27
CA ASN A 70 -16.69 2.19 10.97
C ASN A 70 -18.13 1.68 10.96
N GLY A 71 -19.11 2.56 11.17
CA GLY A 71 -20.52 2.22 11.04
C GLY A 71 -20.86 1.71 9.64
N TRP A 72 -20.27 2.31 8.60
CA TRP A 72 -20.40 1.87 7.22
C TRP A 72 -19.79 0.46 7.03
N ILE A 73 -18.56 0.20 7.48
CA ILE A 73 -17.93 -1.14 7.45
C ILE A 73 -18.84 -2.21 8.08
N VAL A 74 -19.39 -1.92 9.28
CA VAL A 74 -20.29 -2.83 10.00
C VAL A 74 -21.62 -3.04 9.26
N SER A 75 -22.15 -1.99 8.62
CA SER A 75 -23.41 -2.07 7.88
C SER A 75 -23.35 -3.02 6.68
N PHE A 76 -22.18 -3.15 6.07
CA PHE A 76 -21.91 -4.14 5.01
C PHE A 76 -21.62 -5.54 5.56
N GLY A 77 -21.29 -5.67 6.85
CA GLY A 77 -20.86 -6.92 7.47
C GLY A 77 -19.39 -7.26 7.21
N ILE A 78 -18.60 -6.28 6.78
CA ILE A 78 -17.15 -6.45 6.52
C ILE A 78 -16.43 -6.78 7.83
N ASP A 79 -16.85 -6.19 8.94
CA ASP A 79 -16.34 -6.47 10.29
C ASP A 79 -16.40 -7.95 10.67
N LYS A 80 -17.34 -8.71 10.11
CA LYS A 80 -17.53 -10.15 10.38
C LYS A 80 -16.65 -11.03 9.48
N GLU A 81 -16.20 -10.49 8.36
CA GLU A 81 -15.24 -11.15 7.47
C GLU A 81 -13.80 -10.93 7.93
N LEU A 82 -13.60 -9.94 8.80
CA LEU A 82 -12.38 -9.75 9.56
C LEU A 82 -12.43 -10.57 10.84
N ASP A 83 -11.32 -11.21 11.21
CA ASP A 83 -11.22 -11.82 12.54
C ASP A 83 -11.38 -10.75 13.63
N PRO A 84 -11.97 -11.08 14.80
CA PRO A 84 -12.19 -10.10 15.86
C PRO A 84 -10.92 -9.35 16.27
N SER A 85 -9.76 -10.02 16.30
CA SER A 85 -8.46 -9.40 16.60
C SER A 85 -8.00 -8.43 15.51
N VAL A 86 -8.18 -8.79 14.25
CA VAL A 86 -7.85 -7.92 13.09
C VAL A 86 -8.74 -6.68 13.14
N TRP A 87 -10.06 -6.87 13.33
CA TRP A 87 -11.00 -5.76 13.42
C TRP A 87 -10.67 -4.79 14.56
N GLN A 88 -10.38 -5.30 15.77
CA GLN A 88 -9.98 -4.45 16.89
C GLN A 88 -8.68 -3.67 16.60
N SER A 89 -7.73 -4.29 15.90
CA SER A 89 -6.49 -3.64 15.50
C SER A 89 -6.74 -2.52 14.49
N CYS A 90 -7.61 -2.74 13.51
CA CYS A 90 -8.05 -1.71 12.56
C CYS A 90 -8.72 -0.52 13.26
N MET A 91 -9.54 -0.78 14.28
CA MET A 91 -10.18 0.28 15.08
C MET A 91 -9.16 1.10 15.88
N ALA A 92 -8.22 0.42 16.52
CA ALA A 92 -7.16 1.10 17.27
C ALA A 92 -6.24 1.95 16.36
N ALA A 93 -6.00 1.48 15.13
CA ALA A 93 -5.12 2.15 14.17
C ALA A 93 -5.69 3.47 13.62
N LYS A 94 -7.02 3.66 13.70
CA LYS A 94 -7.74 4.86 13.28
C LYS A 94 -7.34 5.37 11.89
N PHE A 95 -7.48 4.53 10.87
CA PHE A 95 -7.05 4.82 9.50
C PHE A 95 -7.56 6.16 8.93
N CYS A 96 -8.74 6.64 9.36
CA CYS A 96 -9.26 7.96 8.99
C CYS A 96 -8.36 9.14 9.40
N GLU A 97 -7.59 9.01 10.50
CA GLU A 97 -6.68 10.07 10.95
C GLU A 97 -5.57 10.34 9.91
N LEU A 98 -5.17 9.34 9.10
CA LEU A 98 -4.24 9.55 7.99
C LEU A 98 -4.78 10.63 7.03
N MET A 99 -6.03 10.48 6.57
CA MET A 99 -6.65 11.48 5.71
C MET A 99 -6.79 12.81 6.42
N GLY A 100 -7.09 12.79 7.73
CA GLY A 100 -7.19 13.99 8.54
C GLY A 100 -5.89 14.78 8.65
N TYR A 101 -4.73 14.12 8.63
CA TYR A 101 -3.44 14.81 8.62
C TYR A 101 -3.03 15.36 7.25
N ILE A 102 -3.58 14.81 6.16
CA ILE A 102 -3.24 15.18 4.78
C ILE A 102 -4.15 16.28 4.26
N TYR A 103 -5.46 16.20 4.54
CA TYR A 103 -6.47 17.10 3.99
C TYR A 103 -7.06 17.99 5.09
N ASP A 104 -6.49 19.18 5.25
CA ASP A 104 -6.97 20.18 6.20
C ASP A 104 -8.08 21.09 5.65
N ASP A 105 -8.12 21.25 4.33
CA ASP A 105 -9.08 22.07 3.58
C ASP A 105 -9.73 21.23 2.47
N ILE A 106 -10.79 20.51 2.83
CA ILE A 106 -11.52 19.58 1.96
C ILE A 106 -13.01 19.61 2.31
N GLU A 107 -13.86 19.44 1.29
CA GLU A 107 -15.30 19.34 1.49
C GLU A 107 -15.66 18.12 2.35
N PRO A 108 -16.59 18.25 3.32
CA PRO A 108 -16.92 17.16 4.24
C PRO A 108 -17.36 15.86 3.55
N LYS A 109 -18.04 15.95 2.40
CA LYS A 109 -18.48 14.78 1.61
C LYS A 109 -17.25 14.00 1.09
N ASP A 110 -16.31 14.71 0.46
CA ASP A 110 -15.12 14.11 -0.13
C ASP A 110 -14.18 13.57 0.94
N PHE A 111 -14.08 14.29 2.07
CA PHE A 111 -13.30 13.83 3.23
C PHE A 111 -13.86 12.52 3.81
N LEU A 112 -15.18 12.43 3.95
CA LEU A 112 -15.83 11.20 4.42
C LEU A 112 -15.61 10.04 3.44
N TRP A 113 -15.70 10.29 2.14
CA TRP A 113 -15.42 9.28 1.12
C TRP A 113 -13.98 8.75 1.24
N LEU A 114 -12.99 9.64 1.37
CA LEU A 114 -11.59 9.27 1.58
C LEU A 114 -11.38 8.48 2.88
N CYS A 115 -12.10 8.82 3.95
CA CYS A 115 -12.04 8.08 5.22
C CYS A 115 -12.60 6.66 5.09
N LYS A 116 -13.74 6.48 4.43
CA LYS A 116 -14.30 5.16 4.12
C LYS A 116 -13.33 4.35 3.26
N PHE A 117 -12.79 4.98 2.23
CA PHE A 117 -11.85 4.36 1.29
C PHE A 117 -10.59 3.86 1.98
N THR A 118 -9.95 4.75 2.74
CA THR A 118 -8.72 4.43 3.48
C THR A 118 -8.96 3.33 4.50
N THR A 119 -10.08 3.39 5.24
CA THR A 119 -10.44 2.36 6.22
C THR A 119 -10.69 1.00 5.56
N CYS A 120 -11.42 0.99 4.43
CA CYS A 120 -11.68 -0.22 3.66
C CYS A 120 -10.37 -0.83 3.15
N LEU A 121 -9.52 -0.04 2.49
CA LEU A 121 -8.25 -0.49 1.93
C LEU A 121 -7.31 -1.07 3.01
N PHE A 122 -7.13 -0.37 4.13
CA PHE A 122 -6.27 -0.87 5.21
C PHE A 122 -6.86 -2.06 5.96
N ALA A 123 -8.19 -2.21 6.00
CA ALA A 123 -8.81 -3.41 6.55
C ALA A 123 -8.53 -4.63 5.68
N PHE A 124 -8.58 -4.47 4.35
CA PHE A 124 -8.19 -5.51 3.39
C PHE A 124 -6.70 -5.86 3.52
N ASP A 125 -5.83 -4.84 3.49
CA ASP A 125 -4.39 -4.98 3.71
C ASP A 125 -4.07 -5.76 5.00
N SER A 126 -4.71 -5.39 6.12
CA SER A 126 -4.55 -6.10 7.40
C SER A 126 -5.05 -7.55 7.36
N LYS A 127 -6.03 -7.85 6.49
CA LYS A 127 -6.52 -9.22 6.30
C LYS A 127 -5.57 -10.03 5.42
N LEU A 128 -4.88 -9.42 4.45
CA LEU A 128 -3.85 -10.11 3.67
C LEU A 128 -2.64 -10.50 4.51
N ASP A 129 -2.32 -9.69 5.52
CA ASP A 129 -1.26 -9.97 6.51
C ASP A 129 -1.67 -11.00 7.58
N ASP A 130 -2.95 -11.41 7.63
CA ASP A 130 -3.42 -12.40 8.59
C ASP A 130 -2.86 -13.79 8.27
N GLY A 131 -2.54 -14.59 9.30
CA GLY A 131 -1.79 -15.82 9.14
C GLY A 131 -2.47 -16.87 8.24
N GLU A 132 -3.80 -16.91 8.17
CA GLU A 132 -4.51 -17.79 7.25
C GLU A 132 -4.44 -17.27 5.80
N TRP A 133 -4.52 -15.96 5.62
CA TRP A 133 -4.58 -15.34 4.30
C TRP A 133 -3.21 -15.18 3.67
N ALA A 134 -2.17 -14.91 4.45
CA ALA A 134 -0.79 -14.75 4.00
C ALA A 134 -0.33 -15.93 3.12
N ASP A 135 -0.71 -17.16 3.48
CA ASP A 135 -0.35 -18.38 2.74
C ASP A 135 -1.34 -18.74 1.62
N ARG A 136 -2.44 -17.99 1.45
CA ARG A 136 -3.54 -18.27 0.52
C ARG A 136 -3.64 -17.25 -0.60
N ILE A 137 -2.58 -17.17 -1.39
CA ILE A 137 -2.50 -16.28 -2.55
C ILE A 137 -3.62 -16.53 -3.56
N ASP A 138 -4.19 -17.74 -3.62
CA ASP A 138 -5.36 -18.05 -4.44
C ASP A 138 -6.61 -17.25 -4.02
N TRP A 139 -6.86 -17.15 -2.72
CA TRP A 139 -7.99 -16.38 -2.18
C TRP A 139 -7.83 -14.89 -2.45
N SER A 140 -6.65 -14.36 -2.18
CA SER A 140 -6.33 -12.95 -2.41
C SER A 140 -6.42 -12.59 -3.90
N SER A 141 -5.95 -13.47 -4.77
CA SER A 141 -6.00 -13.29 -6.23
C SER A 141 -7.44 -13.25 -6.74
N ASP A 142 -8.34 -14.08 -6.20
CA ASP A 142 -9.77 -14.07 -6.57
C ASP A 142 -10.45 -12.75 -6.18
N VAL A 143 -10.17 -12.23 -4.97
CA VAL A 143 -10.71 -10.93 -4.50
C VAL A 143 -10.17 -9.78 -5.33
N ILE A 144 -8.86 -9.75 -5.57
CA ILE A 144 -8.21 -8.66 -6.30
C ILE A 144 -8.59 -8.70 -7.78
N LEU A 145 -8.83 -9.88 -8.35
CA LEU A 145 -9.46 -10.00 -9.65
C LEU A 145 -10.82 -9.30 -9.65
N ASP A 146 -11.70 -9.59 -8.68
CA ASP A 146 -13.03 -8.96 -8.58
C ASP A 146 -12.94 -7.43 -8.41
N MET A 147 -11.99 -6.92 -7.62
CA MET A 147 -11.71 -5.47 -7.54
C MET A 147 -11.33 -4.88 -8.89
N ASN A 148 -10.44 -5.53 -9.64
CA ASN A 148 -10.03 -5.05 -10.96
C ASN A 148 -11.19 -5.03 -11.96
N LEU A 149 -12.10 -6.00 -11.89
CA LEU A 149 -13.32 -5.99 -12.69
C LEU A 149 -14.20 -4.78 -12.35
N VAL A 150 -14.25 -4.39 -11.06
CA VAL A 150 -14.94 -3.18 -10.63
C VAL A 150 -14.26 -1.91 -11.16
N LEU A 151 -12.92 -1.87 -11.20
CA LEU A 151 -12.16 -0.74 -11.75
C LEU A 151 -12.36 -0.57 -13.27
N LEU A 152 -12.47 -1.67 -14.01
CA LEU A 152 -12.73 -1.69 -15.46
C LEU A 152 -14.15 -1.26 -15.85
N TRP A 153 -15.05 -1.01 -14.88
CA TRP A 153 -16.46 -0.76 -15.16
C TRP A 153 -16.69 0.47 -16.04
N ASN A 154 -15.86 1.50 -15.93
CA ASN A 154 -16.00 2.74 -16.70
C ASN A 154 -15.29 2.70 -18.05
N ASP A 155 -14.19 1.94 -18.14
CA ASP A 155 -13.36 1.82 -19.34
C ASP A 155 -12.94 0.35 -19.52
N PRO A 156 -13.86 -0.53 -19.98
CA PRO A 156 -13.61 -1.97 -20.06
C PRO A 156 -12.51 -2.37 -21.04
N ASP A 157 -12.25 -1.51 -22.02
CA ASP A 157 -11.28 -1.73 -23.08
C ASP A 157 -9.93 -1.04 -22.77
N ASN A 158 -9.74 -0.56 -21.55
CA ASN A 158 -8.50 0.11 -21.14
C ASN A 158 -7.30 -0.85 -21.19
N GLU A 159 -6.41 -0.64 -22.17
CA GLU A 159 -5.26 -1.53 -22.40
C GLU A 159 -4.32 -1.65 -21.18
N ARG A 160 -4.18 -0.59 -20.38
CA ARG A 160 -3.29 -0.60 -19.20
C ARG A 160 -3.89 -1.43 -18.07
N LEU A 161 -5.16 -1.22 -17.77
CA LEU A 161 -5.88 -2.01 -16.78
C LEU A 161 -5.97 -3.48 -17.19
N LEU A 162 -6.24 -3.77 -18.47
CA LEU A 162 -6.25 -5.12 -18.99
C LEU A 162 -4.86 -5.78 -18.94
N LYS A 163 -3.79 -5.02 -19.15
CA LYS A 163 -2.42 -5.52 -19.00
C LYS A 163 -2.09 -5.84 -17.54
N GLY A 164 -2.54 -5.03 -16.59
CA GLY A 164 -2.34 -5.29 -15.16
C GLY A 164 -3.04 -6.55 -14.67
N LEU A 165 -4.21 -6.89 -15.25
CA LEU A 165 -4.90 -8.15 -14.98
C LEU A 165 -4.08 -9.39 -15.36
N LYS A 166 -3.17 -9.28 -16.34
CA LYS A 166 -2.42 -10.43 -16.83
C LYS A 166 -1.65 -11.15 -15.72
N PHE A 167 -0.99 -10.39 -14.84
CA PHE A 167 -0.26 -10.97 -13.71
C PHE A 167 -1.20 -11.80 -12.81
N ILE A 168 -2.34 -11.24 -12.42
CA ILE A 168 -3.33 -11.90 -11.56
C ILE A 168 -3.86 -13.19 -12.21
N LEU A 169 -4.17 -13.13 -13.51
CA LEU A 169 -4.66 -14.29 -14.25
C LEU A 169 -3.59 -15.37 -14.41
N ASP A 170 -2.34 -14.98 -14.67
CA ASP A 170 -1.21 -15.90 -14.78
C ASP A 170 -0.98 -16.61 -13.43
N THR A 171 -0.97 -15.89 -12.30
CA THR A 171 -0.88 -16.45 -10.94
C THR A 171 -2.00 -17.47 -10.66
N LEU A 172 -3.25 -17.13 -10.97
CA LEU A 172 -4.39 -18.03 -10.77
C LEU A 172 -4.30 -19.30 -11.63
N MET A 173 -3.84 -19.17 -12.87
CA MET A 173 -3.68 -20.29 -13.79
C MET A 173 -2.53 -21.23 -13.41
N GLU A 174 -1.47 -20.70 -12.80
CA GLU A 174 -0.38 -21.51 -12.25
C GLU A 174 -0.83 -22.35 -11.04
N ILE A 175 -1.65 -21.77 -10.16
CA ILE A 175 -2.20 -22.47 -8.99
C ILE A 175 -3.18 -23.56 -9.42
N GLU A 176 -4.09 -23.24 -10.34
CA GLU A 176 -5.10 -24.19 -10.81
C GLU A 176 -5.43 -23.98 -12.29
N ALA A 177 -4.70 -24.69 -13.15
CA ALA A 177 -4.86 -24.61 -14.60
C ALA A 177 -6.27 -24.98 -15.13
N SER A 178 -7.11 -25.63 -14.32
CA SER A 178 -8.51 -25.95 -14.65
C SER A 178 -9.48 -24.78 -14.50
N ARG A 179 -9.06 -23.62 -13.97
CA ARG A 179 -9.92 -22.44 -13.76
C ARG A 179 -10.35 -21.79 -15.07
N LYS A 180 -11.36 -22.37 -15.72
CA LYS A 180 -11.96 -21.86 -16.98
C LYS A 180 -12.43 -20.40 -16.90
N ARG A 181 -12.74 -19.90 -15.70
CA ARG A 181 -13.26 -18.53 -15.46
C ARG A 181 -12.16 -17.46 -15.46
N ALA A 182 -10.89 -17.83 -15.28
CA ALA A 182 -9.75 -16.92 -15.30
C ALA A 182 -9.28 -16.55 -16.73
N GLN A 183 -10.14 -16.71 -17.74
CA GLN A 183 -9.83 -16.38 -19.13
C GLN A 183 -10.43 -15.02 -19.49
N LEU A 184 -9.59 -14.08 -19.97
CA LEU A 184 -9.96 -12.69 -20.22
C LEU A 184 -11.22 -12.51 -21.10
N HIS A 185 -11.40 -13.36 -22.11
CA HIS A 185 -12.58 -13.30 -22.99
C HIS A 185 -13.89 -13.72 -22.29
N THR A 186 -13.81 -14.60 -21.28
CA THR A 186 -14.96 -14.97 -20.44
C THR A 186 -15.28 -13.83 -19.48
N ILE A 187 -14.25 -13.19 -18.93
CA ILE A 187 -14.35 -12.03 -18.06
C ILE A 187 -15.01 -10.82 -18.75
N HIS A 188 -14.64 -10.51 -20.01
CA HIS A 188 -15.28 -9.44 -20.78
C HIS A 188 -16.79 -9.65 -20.95
N ALA A 189 -17.24 -10.88 -21.20
CA ALA A 189 -18.65 -11.21 -21.31
C ALA A 189 -19.38 -11.04 -19.97
N ASP A 190 -18.72 -11.42 -18.87
CA ASP A 190 -19.27 -11.31 -17.51
C ASP A 190 -19.36 -9.84 -17.04
N LEU A 191 -18.43 -8.96 -17.45
CA LEU A 191 -18.45 -7.52 -17.11
C LEU A 191 -19.75 -6.82 -17.55
N VAL A 192 -20.28 -7.16 -18.72
CA VAL A 192 -21.54 -6.58 -19.25
C VAL A 192 -22.75 -6.97 -18.38
N HIS A 193 -22.77 -8.19 -17.84
CA HIS A 193 -23.84 -8.69 -16.97
C HIS A 193 -23.67 -8.28 -15.49
N ALA A 194 -22.41 -8.19 -15.04
CA ALA A 194 -21.98 -7.69 -13.75
C ALA A 194 -22.48 -6.27 -13.48
N ARG A 195 -22.62 -5.44 -14.53
CA ARG A 195 -23.13 -4.07 -14.45
C ARG A 195 -24.45 -3.93 -13.69
N ASN A 196 -25.26 -4.98 -13.67
CA ASN A 196 -26.61 -4.98 -13.14
C ASN A 196 -26.78 -5.73 -11.80
N LYS A 197 -25.69 -6.20 -11.16
CA LYS A 197 -25.76 -6.93 -9.88
C LYS A 197 -25.42 -6.03 -8.69
N PHE A 198 -26.11 -6.24 -7.56
CA PHE A 198 -25.91 -5.54 -6.28
C PHE A 198 -24.84 -6.18 -5.37
N LYS A 199 -24.17 -7.26 -5.80
CA LYS A 199 -23.18 -8.03 -5.02
C LYS A 199 -21.85 -8.14 -5.78
N SER A 200 -20.83 -8.73 -5.16
CA SER A 200 -19.56 -9.13 -5.79
C SER A 200 -19.78 -9.77 -7.17
N LEU A 201 -18.90 -9.50 -8.14
CA LEU A 201 -19.08 -10.03 -9.50
C LEU A 201 -18.68 -11.50 -9.54
N LEU A 202 -17.69 -11.84 -8.73
CA LEU A 202 -17.21 -13.18 -8.47
C LEU A 202 -17.70 -13.67 -7.10
N ASP A 203 -17.85 -15.00 -6.97
CA ASP A 203 -18.11 -15.65 -5.68
C ASP A 203 -16.77 -15.85 -4.98
N VAL A 204 -16.36 -14.84 -4.20
CA VAL A 204 -15.03 -14.75 -3.57
C VAL A 204 -15.14 -14.83 -2.05
N ASN A 205 -14.07 -15.29 -1.40
CA ASN A 205 -13.88 -15.03 0.01
C ASN A 205 -13.82 -13.50 0.21
N LEU A 206 -14.42 -12.94 1.27
CA LEU A 206 -14.64 -11.48 1.42
C LEU A 206 -15.71 -10.86 0.49
N GLY A 207 -16.86 -11.54 0.34
CA GLY A 207 -17.96 -11.04 -0.50
C GLY A 207 -18.63 -9.77 0.03
N ALA A 208 -18.68 -9.58 1.35
CA ALA A 208 -19.18 -8.35 1.97
C ALA A 208 -18.22 -7.19 1.73
N PHE A 209 -16.91 -7.42 1.85
CA PHE A 209 -15.87 -6.47 1.48
C PHE A 209 -16.05 -6.00 0.04
N MET A 210 -16.18 -6.94 -0.91
CA MET A 210 -16.34 -6.61 -2.32
C MET A 210 -17.60 -5.81 -2.61
N SER A 211 -18.67 -6.06 -1.86
CA SER A 211 -19.91 -5.28 -1.96
C SER A 211 -19.70 -3.84 -1.50
N GLY A 212 -18.98 -3.63 -0.39
CA GLY A 212 -18.61 -2.30 0.10
C GLY A 212 -17.65 -1.55 -0.83
N PHE A 213 -16.58 -2.21 -1.31
CA PHE A 213 -15.66 -1.63 -2.28
C PHE A 213 -16.37 -1.16 -3.54
N ARG A 214 -17.28 -1.99 -4.07
CA ARG A 214 -18.10 -1.63 -5.23
C ARG A 214 -18.96 -0.39 -4.97
N GLU A 215 -19.71 -0.36 -3.87
CA GLU A 215 -20.54 0.81 -3.54
C GLU A 215 -19.69 2.08 -3.46
N LEU A 216 -18.55 1.99 -2.78
CA LEU A 216 -17.65 3.12 -2.60
C LEU A 216 -17.03 3.60 -3.92
N TRP A 217 -16.65 2.68 -4.80
CA TRP A 217 -16.17 3.01 -6.14
C TRP A 217 -17.26 3.67 -6.98
N LEU A 218 -18.50 3.18 -6.91
CA LEU A 218 -19.64 3.81 -7.60
C LEU A 218 -19.91 5.24 -7.10
N GLU A 219 -19.88 5.46 -5.77
CA GLU A 219 -20.00 6.79 -5.16
C GLU A 219 -18.92 7.76 -5.69
N TYR A 220 -17.71 7.26 -5.95
CA TYR A 220 -16.58 8.07 -6.44
C TYR A 220 -16.73 8.51 -7.90
N ILE A 221 -17.16 7.60 -8.76
CA ILE A 221 -17.15 7.80 -10.20
C ILE A 221 -18.34 8.63 -10.71
N GLU A 222 -19.41 8.78 -9.92
CA GLU A 222 -20.62 9.51 -10.33
C GLU A 222 -20.32 10.98 -10.67
N ASP A 223 -19.33 11.58 -10.01
CA ASP A 223 -19.06 13.02 -10.07
C ASP A 223 -17.79 13.37 -10.87
N LEU A 224 -17.09 12.39 -11.47
CA LEU A 224 -15.74 12.59 -12.05
C LEU A 224 -15.66 12.41 -13.57
N PRO A 225 -14.76 13.15 -14.26
CA PRO A 225 -14.47 12.92 -15.67
C PRO A 225 -13.88 11.54 -15.91
N ALA A 226 -14.22 10.91 -17.04
CA ALA A 226 -13.75 9.57 -17.42
C ALA A 226 -12.22 9.42 -17.34
N GLU A 227 -11.44 10.39 -17.83
CA GLU A 227 -9.97 10.35 -17.72
C GLU A 227 -9.47 10.36 -16.26
N CYS A 228 -10.14 11.07 -15.36
CA CYS A 228 -9.79 11.10 -13.95
C CYS A 228 -10.06 9.72 -13.31
N ILE A 229 -11.23 9.16 -13.61
CA ILE A 229 -11.63 7.82 -13.16
C ILE A 229 -10.63 6.77 -13.65
N THR A 230 -10.26 6.78 -14.93
CA THR A 230 -9.29 5.83 -15.51
C THR A 230 -7.93 5.93 -14.84
N ARG A 231 -7.41 7.14 -14.61
CA ARG A 231 -6.12 7.31 -13.91
C ARG A 231 -6.18 6.84 -12.46
N GLN A 232 -7.29 7.08 -11.77
CA GLN A 232 -7.47 6.60 -10.41
C GLN A 232 -7.57 5.07 -10.37
N ALA A 233 -8.25 4.46 -11.34
CA ALA A 233 -8.30 3.02 -11.49
C ALA A 233 -6.90 2.41 -11.73
N GLU A 234 -6.08 3.03 -12.58
CA GLU A 234 -4.69 2.60 -12.81
C GLU A 234 -3.86 2.67 -11.51
N ALA A 235 -4.00 3.75 -10.74
CA ALA A 235 -3.31 3.89 -9.46
C ALA A 235 -3.76 2.83 -8.44
N TYR A 236 -5.06 2.54 -8.37
CA TYR A 236 -5.58 1.49 -7.48
C TYR A 236 -5.16 0.10 -7.90
N GLN A 237 -5.20 -0.21 -9.20
CA GLN A 237 -4.70 -1.48 -9.71
C GLN A 237 -3.23 -1.70 -9.33
N GLN A 238 -2.39 -0.66 -9.43
CA GLN A 238 -1.00 -0.75 -9.03
C GLN A 238 -0.85 -1.06 -7.54
N TYR A 239 -1.61 -0.40 -6.67
CA TYR A 239 -1.59 -0.67 -5.23
C TYR A 239 -1.99 -2.12 -4.91
N ILE A 240 -3.16 -2.57 -5.37
CA ILE A 240 -3.66 -3.91 -5.04
C ILE A 240 -2.82 -5.03 -5.67
N THR A 241 -2.22 -4.80 -6.84
CA THR A 241 -1.24 -5.72 -7.43
C THR A 241 0.05 -5.78 -6.62
N GLY A 242 0.45 -4.64 -6.02
CA GLY A 242 1.53 -4.56 -5.05
C GLY A 242 1.29 -5.48 -3.86
N CYS A 243 0.09 -5.46 -3.27
CA CYS A 243 -0.27 -6.37 -2.18
C CYS A 243 -0.10 -7.85 -2.55
N LEU A 244 -0.50 -8.27 -3.76
CA LEU A 244 -0.27 -9.65 -4.22
C LEU A 244 1.21 -9.96 -4.41
N SER A 245 1.97 -9.01 -4.95
CA SER A 245 3.41 -9.20 -5.15
C SER A 245 4.13 -9.34 -3.81
N GLU A 246 3.73 -8.53 -2.82
CA GLU A 246 4.21 -8.68 -1.44
C GLU A 246 3.84 -10.06 -0.89
N GLN A 247 2.59 -10.50 -1.14
CA GLN A 247 2.08 -11.80 -0.74
C GLN A 247 2.88 -12.99 -1.33
N GLU A 248 3.15 -12.95 -2.63
CA GLU A 248 3.94 -13.95 -3.34
C GLU A 248 5.38 -14.06 -2.78
N LEU A 249 5.90 -12.94 -2.29
CA LEU A 249 7.24 -12.85 -1.70
C LEU A 249 7.25 -13.20 -0.19
N LEU A 250 6.11 -13.55 0.43
CA LEU A 250 5.93 -13.78 1.89
C LEU A 250 6.65 -14.99 2.48
N GLY A 251 7.51 -15.67 1.73
CA GLY A 251 8.57 -16.45 2.37
C GLY A 251 9.39 -15.65 3.38
N ASN A 252 9.37 -14.29 3.35
CA ASN A 252 9.96 -13.44 4.39
C ASN A 252 9.39 -11.99 4.43
N HIS A 253 8.40 -11.69 5.28
CA HIS A 253 7.84 -10.32 5.47
C HIS A 253 8.90 -9.22 5.70
N HIS A 254 10.06 -9.54 6.30
CA HIS A 254 11.14 -8.56 6.48
C HIS A 254 11.85 -8.15 5.17
N LYS A 255 11.73 -8.95 4.10
CA LYS A 255 12.49 -8.78 2.86
C LYS A 255 11.89 -7.81 1.86
N ASN A 256 10.66 -7.38 2.08
CA ASN A 256 9.94 -6.45 1.19
C ASN A 256 9.99 -5.01 1.67
N THR A 257 10.66 -4.73 2.79
CA THR A 257 10.92 -3.33 3.19
C THR A 257 12.02 -2.72 2.33
N LEU A 258 11.87 -1.46 1.95
CA LEU A 258 12.90 -0.74 1.19
C LEU A 258 14.27 -0.78 1.90
N VAL A 259 14.27 -0.73 3.24
CA VAL A 259 15.48 -0.86 4.05
C VAL A 259 16.17 -2.20 3.84
N TYR A 260 15.42 -3.30 3.79
CA TYR A 260 16.00 -4.61 3.50
C TYR A 260 16.54 -4.71 2.08
N ILE A 261 15.79 -4.20 1.09
CA ILE A 261 16.23 -4.19 -0.32
C ILE A 261 17.54 -3.43 -0.42
N VAL A 262 17.62 -2.22 0.14
CA VAL A 262 18.85 -1.41 0.18
C VAL A 262 19.97 -2.14 0.92
N PHE A 263 19.67 -2.78 2.06
CA PHE A 263 20.65 -3.55 2.82
C PHE A 263 21.32 -4.64 1.96
N GLN A 264 20.52 -5.40 1.19
CA GLN A 264 21.01 -6.46 0.31
C GLN A 264 21.72 -5.91 -0.92
N GLU A 265 21.10 -4.99 -1.66
CA GLU A 265 21.59 -4.51 -2.95
C GLU A 265 22.84 -3.63 -2.80
N HIS A 266 22.96 -2.89 -1.69
CA HIS A 266 24.08 -1.99 -1.43
C HIS A 266 25.19 -2.59 -0.58
N ASN A 267 25.07 -3.87 -0.21
CA ASN A 267 25.99 -4.53 0.71
C ASN A 267 26.25 -3.69 1.98
N CYS A 268 25.17 -3.13 2.55
CA CYS A 268 25.28 -2.35 3.78
C CYS A 268 25.86 -3.22 4.90
N GLN A 269 26.67 -2.62 5.77
CA GLN A 269 27.28 -3.29 6.90
C GLN A 269 26.29 -3.48 8.06
N SER A 270 25.20 -2.71 8.07
CA SER A 270 24.14 -2.78 9.08
C SER A 270 22.80 -2.32 8.52
N TYR A 271 21.71 -2.67 9.21
CA TYR A 271 20.39 -2.11 8.91
C TYR A 271 20.34 -0.60 9.15
N THR A 272 21.01 -0.08 10.19
CA THR A 272 21.12 1.38 10.42
C THR A 272 21.68 2.09 9.19
N GLN A 273 22.77 1.59 8.60
CA GLN A 273 23.32 2.17 7.38
C GLN A 273 22.32 2.12 6.22
N ALA A 274 21.62 1.00 6.05
CA ALA A 274 20.59 0.89 5.02
C ALA A 274 19.43 1.86 5.26
N GLY A 275 19.03 2.07 6.51
CA GLY A 275 17.99 3.02 6.89
C GLY A 275 18.40 4.47 6.66
N GLU A 276 19.64 4.83 6.97
CA GLU A 276 20.21 6.15 6.65
C GLU A 276 20.21 6.41 5.14
N LEU A 277 20.61 5.42 4.32
CA LEU A 277 20.53 5.50 2.87
C LEU A 277 19.09 5.65 2.38
N VAL A 278 18.13 4.96 2.99
CA VAL A 278 16.70 5.13 2.66
C VAL A 278 16.22 6.55 2.95
N LEU A 279 16.67 7.17 4.04
CA LEU A 279 16.35 8.57 4.32
C LEU A 279 16.96 9.51 3.28
N GLU A 280 18.21 9.29 2.88
CA GLU A 280 18.84 10.06 1.80
C GLU A 280 18.04 9.94 0.50
N LEU A 281 17.65 8.73 0.13
CA LEU A 281 16.81 8.49 -1.06
C LEU A 281 15.45 9.19 -0.95
N LEU A 282 14.83 9.20 0.22
CA LEU A 282 13.58 9.91 0.44
C LEU A 282 13.75 11.42 0.26
N HIS A 283 14.84 12.00 0.76
CA HIS A 283 15.18 13.40 0.55
C HIS A 283 15.40 13.74 -0.94
N ASP A 284 16.13 12.89 -1.66
CA ASP A 284 16.36 13.05 -3.10
C ASP A 284 15.05 13.00 -3.88
N ARG A 285 14.16 12.05 -3.57
CA ARG A 285 12.84 11.96 -4.22
C ARG A 285 11.95 13.18 -3.94
N ILE A 286 12.02 13.75 -2.73
CA ILE A 286 11.31 15.00 -2.42
C ILE A 286 11.89 16.16 -3.24
N ALA A 287 13.22 16.24 -3.39
CA ALA A 287 13.85 17.28 -4.21
C ALA A 287 13.48 17.13 -5.70
N GLU A 288 13.44 15.90 -6.22
CA GLU A 288 13.01 15.60 -7.58
C GLU A 288 11.54 15.98 -7.83
N MET A 289 10.65 15.64 -6.89
CA MET A 289 9.23 16.03 -6.96
C MET A 289 9.07 17.55 -7.09
N GLU A 290 9.86 18.30 -6.33
CA GLU A 290 9.83 19.76 -6.32
C GLU A 290 10.39 20.36 -7.61
N LEU A 291 11.48 19.79 -8.14
CA LEU A 291 12.01 20.15 -9.44
C LEU A 291 11.03 19.81 -10.58
N ALA A 292 10.33 18.69 -10.50
CA ALA A 292 9.32 18.30 -11.47
C ALA A 292 8.13 19.28 -11.45
N TYR A 293 7.70 19.71 -10.27
CA TYR A 293 6.70 20.77 -10.12
C TYR A 293 7.15 22.08 -10.77
N GLU A 294 8.37 22.56 -10.50
CA GLU A 294 8.88 23.81 -11.10
C GLU A 294 8.89 23.73 -12.64
N ARG A 295 9.33 22.60 -13.19
CA ARG A 295 9.35 22.35 -14.63
C ARG A 295 7.95 22.31 -15.23
N LEU A 296 7.04 21.54 -14.61
CA LEU A 296 5.66 21.41 -15.06
C LEU A 296 4.95 22.76 -15.05
N ARG A 297 5.06 23.49 -13.94
CA ARG A 297 4.44 24.80 -13.76
C ARG A 297 4.98 25.83 -14.76
N SER A 298 6.30 25.83 -15.01
CA SER A 298 6.93 26.75 -15.96
C SER A 298 6.55 26.46 -17.41
N ALA A 299 6.37 25.18 -17.77
CA ALA A 299 5.99 24.77 -19.11
C ALA A 299 4.48 24.92 -19.38
N ALA A 300 3.65 24.90 -18.34
CA ALA A 300 2.20 24.99 -18.46
C ALA A 300 1.70 26.42 -18.73
N ALA A 301 0.61 26.53 -19.49
CA ALA A 301 -0.09 27.80 -19.67
C ALA A 301 -0.61 28.33 -18.31
N PRO A 302 -0.64 29.66 -18.09
CA PRO A 302 -1.01 30.24 -16.79
C PRO A 302 -2.38 29.80 -16.25
N VAL A 303 -3.33 29.47 -17.14
CA VAL A 303 -4.65 28.96 -16.77
C VAL A 303 -4.60 27.66 -15.97
N PHE A 304 -3.55 26.85 -16.14
CA PHE A 304 -3.39 25.58 -15.41
C PHE A 304 -2.60 25.72 -14.11
N HIS A 305 -1.98 26.87 -13.85
CA HIS A 305 -1.17 27.07 -12.65
C HIS A 305 -1.94 26.80 -11.36
N PRO A 306 -3.20 27.26 -11.16
CA PRO A 306 -3.94 26.97 -9.94
C PRO A 306 -4.14 25.46 -9.69
N ALA A 307 -4.42 24.68 -10.73
CA ALA A 307 -4.61 23.24 -10.60
C ALA A 307 -3.29 22.51 -10.29
N ILE A 308 -2.19 22.92 -10.94
CA ILE A 308 -0.85 22.38 -10.67
C ILE A 308 -0.40 22.72 -9.24
N ASP A 309 -0.63 23.96 -8.81
CA ASP A 309 -0.28 24.45 -7.47
C ASP A 309 -1.09 23.71 -6.39
N LEU A 310 -2.38 23.45 -6.64
CA LEU A 310 -3.23 22.67 -5.74
C LEU A 310 -2.78 21.20 -5.66
N TYR A 311 -2.54 20.54 -6.81
CA TYR A 311 -2.02 19.18 -6.82
C TYR A 311 -0.71 19.07 -6.04
N MET A 312 0.21 20.01 -6.25
CA MET A 312 1.48 20.03 -5.56
C MET A 312 1.33 20.32 -4.06
N LYS A 313 0.40 21.19 -3.65
CA LYS A 313 0.05 21.36 -2.23
C LYS A 313 -0.33 20.01 -1.63
N THR A 314 -1.24 19.27 -2.26
CA THR A 314 -1.65 17.94 -1.79
C THR A 314 -0.46 16.99 -1.68
N CYS A 315 0.41 16.90 -2.70
CA CYS A 315 1.63 16.07 -2.63
C CYS A 315 2.55 16.46 -1.46
N ARG A 316 2.68 17.77 -1.19
CA ARG A 316 3.46 18.26 -0.05
C ARG A 316 2.80 17.94 1.28
N ASP A 317 1.48 17.94 1.38
CA ASP A 317 0.73 17.63 2.60
C ASP A 317 0.73 16.11 2.91
N TRP A 318 0.84 15.26 1.89
CA TRP A 318 1.00 13.81 2.05
C TRP A 318 2.25 13.44 2.86
N ILE A 319 3.33 14.21 2.73
CA ILE A 319 4.62 13.94 3.40
C ILE A 319 4.53 14.10 4.94
N PRO A 320 4.21 15.29 5.49
CA PRO A 320 4.02 15.44 6.93
C PRO A 320 2.80 14.67 7.42
N GLY A 321 1.76 14.50 6.59
CA GLY A 321 0.55 13.80 6.99
C GLY A 321 0.75 12.31 7.24
N THR A 322 1.43 11.63 6.31
CA THR A 322 1.84 10.23 6.51
C THR A 322 2.85 10.10 7.64
N HIS A 323 3.82 11.01 7.74
CA HIS A 323 4.82 10.99 8.82
C HIS A 323 4.17 11.07 10.20
N GLU A 324 3.26 12.03 10.42
CA GLU A 324 2.55 12.15 11.71
C GLU A 324 1.69 10.92 11.98
N PHE A 325 0.97 10.41 10.97
CA PHE A 325 0.16 9.19 11.12
C PHE A 325 1.00 7.98 11.55
N HIS A 326 2.17 7.77 10.94
CA HIS A 326 3.05 6.64 11.30
C HIS A 326 3.61 6.76 12.73
N ILE A 327 3.87 7.98 13.22
CA ILE A 327 4.35 8.19 14.59
C ILE A 327 3.22 7.97 15.62
N THR A 328 1.99 8.38 15.30
CA THR A 328 0.89 8.38 16.27
C THR A 328 -0.02 7.16 16.23
N SER A 329 -0.12 6.47 15.09
CA SER A 329 -1.03 5.35 14.91
C SER A 329 -0.56 4.11 15.67
N SER A 330 -1.48 3.40 16.32
CA SER A 330 -1.17 2.12 16.97
C SER A 330 -0.77 1.02 15.98
N ARG A 331 -1.04 1.19 14.67
CA ARG A 331 -0.58 0.24 13.63
C ARG A 331 0.94 0.16 13.57
N TYR A 332 1.58 1.31 13.63
CA TYR A 332 3.04 1.45 13.48
C TYR A 332 3.74 1.75 14.78
N GLY A 333 2.96 1.91 15.86
CA GLY A 333 3.45 2.23 17.19
C GLY A 333 4.65 1.35 17.53
N LEU A 334 5.83 1.95 17.41
CA LEU A 334 7.01 1.58 18.15
C LEU A 334 6.53 1.54 19.59
N SER A 335 6.37 0.34 20.15
CA SER A 335 6.14 0.25 21.56
C SER A 335 7.25 1.07 22.21
N ASN A 336 6.89 2.13 22.94
CA ASN A 336 7.66 2.56 24.10
C ASN A 336 7.63 1.46 25.17
N SER A 337 7.75 0.18 24.77
CA SER A 337 8.28 -0.84 25.63
C SER A 337 9.75 -0.49 25.74
N SER A 338 10.07 0.30 26.76
CA SER A 338 11.16 -0.13 27.61
C SER A 338 11.04 -1.65 27.72
N ILE A 339 11.99 -2.37 27.11
CA ILE A 339 12.24 -3.76 27.44
C ILE A 339 12.62 -3.72 28.92
N SER A 340 11.58 -3.72 29.76
CA SER A 340 11.71 -3.88 31.20
C SER A 340 12.01 -5.34 31.38
N ASP A 341 13.31 -5.56 31.44
CA ASP A 341 13.98 -6.69 32.01
C ASP A 341 13.18 -7.21 33.22
N THR A 342 12.36 -8.24 32.99
CA THR A 342 11.90 -9.13 34.04
C THR A 342 12.28 -10.55 33.64
N GLY A 343 13.58 -10.80 33.75
CA GLY A 343 14.16 -12.11 33.63
C GLY A 343 13.39 -13.17 34.40
N LYS A 344 12.80 -14.11 33.66
CA LYS A 344 12.56 -15.48 34.11
C LYS A 344 12.87 -16.43 32.96
N SER A 345 14.15 -16.71 32.78
CA SER A 345 14.65 -17.90 32.11
C SER A 345 13.97 -19.13 32.74
N LYS A 346 13.01 -19.73 32.04
CA LYS A 346 12.54 -21.08 32.38
C LYS A 346 13.68 -22.05 32.11
N LYS A 347 14.38 -22.46 33.18
CA LYS A 347 15.24 -23.64 33.18
C LYS A 347 14.43 -24.83 32.67
N VAL A 348 14.84 -25.38 31.54
CA VAL A 348 14.41 -26.69 31.06
C VAL A 348 15.12 -27.73 31.95
N GLU A 349 14.38 -28.35 32.86
CA GLU A 349 14.87 -29.53 33.58
C GLU A 349 14.90 -30.73 32.62
N HIS A 350 16.11 -31.19 32.31
CA HIS A 350 16.33 -32.48 31.69
C HIS A 350 15.87 -33.61 32.62
N ILE A 351 14.77 -34.26 32.27
CA ILE A 351 14.40 -35.57 32.85
C ILE A 351 15.32 -36.62 32.22
N ILE A 352 16.34 -37.04 32.99
CA ILE A 352 17.12 -38.24 32.73
C ILE A 352 16.24 -39.44 33.13
N LYS A 353 15.74 -40.19 32.14
CA LYS A 353 15.27 -41.57 32.35
C LYS A 353 16.49 -42.46 32.56
N ARG A 354 16.65 -43.01 33.75
CA ARG A 354 17.50 -44.20 33.99
C ARG A 354 16.63 -45.45 33.99
N GLN A 355 17.25 -46.51 33.46
CA GLN A 355 16.79 -47.88 33.25
C GLN A 355 16.18 -48.52 34.49
#